data_AF-A0A946J4R5-F1
#
_entry.id   AF-A0A946J4R5-F1
#
_cell.length_a   1.000
_cell.length_b   1.000
_cell.length_c   1.000
_cell.angle_alpha   90.00
_cell.angle_beta   90.00
_cell.angle_gamma   90.00
#
_symmetry.space_group_name_H-M   'P 1'
#
loop_
_entity.id
_entity.type
_entity.pdbx_description
1 polymer ?
#
loop_
_entity_poly.entity_id
_entity_poly.type
_entity_poly.pdbx_seq_one_letter_code
_entity_poly.pdbx_strand_id
1 'polypeptide(L)'
;MTAKNCSQCNEPFGCGAGTGHCWCVSFPPIMAPTSEQDCFCPSCLGEAINEKIDSLVEEKGMESFQKFVEPHRSQTKLVKNVDYTITEGLYVFSKWYLIKRGECCNNGCKNCPY
;
A
#
# COMPACT_ATOMS: atom_id res chain seq x y z
N MET A 1 -7.40 -2.09 20.99
CA MET A 1 -6.30 -1.51 20.18
C MET A 1 -5.23 -1.03 21.13
N THR A 2 -3.96 -1.14 20.75
CA THR A 2 -2.81 -0.71 21.55
C THR A 2 -2.26 0.59 20.98
N ALA A 3 -2.17 1.64 21.79
CA ALA A 3 -1.54 2.89 21.37
C ALA A 3 -0.03 2.68 21.17
N LYS A 4 0.49 3.17 20.04
CA LYS A 4 1.91 3.13 19.67
C LYS A 4 2.28 4.45 18.99
N ASN A 5 3.56 4.76 18.96
CA ASN A 5 4.08 5.86 18.14
C ASN A 5 4.75 5.26 16.90
N CYS A 6 4.55 5.90 15.75
CA CYS A 6 5.21 5.51 14.51
C CYS A 6 6.71 5.73 14.61
N SER A 7 7.55 4.75 14.25
CA SER A 7 9.01 4.95 14.24
C SER A 7 9.51 5.89 13.14
N GLN A 8 8.70 6.17 12.11
CA GLN A 8 9.06 7.10 11.02
C GLN A 8 8.68 8.55 11.31
N CYS A 9 7.40 8.81 11.65
CA CYS A 9 6.89 10.17 11.84
C CYS A 9 6.60 10.53 13.30
N ASN A 10 6.77 9.59 14.24
CA ASN A 10 6.44 9.75 15.66
C ASN A 10 4.95 10.05 15.97
N GLU A 11 4.05 10.01 14.98
CA GLU A 11 2.62 10.19 15.21
C GLU A 11 2.04 9.03 16.03
N PRO A 12 1.15 9.33 16.99
CA PRO A 12 0.42 8.30 17.72
C PRO A 12 -0.58 7.60 16.81
N PHE A 13 -0.66 6.29 16.89
CA PHE A 13 -1.64 5.49 16.16
C PHE A 13 -2.10 4.27 16.97
N GLY A 14 -3.26 3.73 16.60
CA GLY A 14 -3.80 2.50 17.18
C GLY A 14 -3.32 1.26 16.44
N CYS A 15 -2.56 0.40 17.09
CA CYS A 15 -2.24 -0.94 16.60
C CYS A 15 -3.39 -1.91 16.91
N GLY A 16 -3.90 -2.60 15.89
CA GLY A 16 -4.97 -3.58 16.03
C GLY A 16 -4.50 -5.03 16.23
N ALA A 17 -3.20 -5.26 16.35
CA ALA A 17 -2.65 -6.60 16.60
C ALA A 17 -3.25 -7.20 17.88
N GLY A 18 -3.64 -8.47 17.83
CA GLY A 18 -4.28 -9.18 18.96
C GLY A 18 -5.74 -8.82 19.26
N THR A 19 -6.35 -7.90 18.50
CA THR A 19 -7.75 -7.47 18.73
C THR A 19 -8.78 -8.18 17.85
N GLY A 20 -8.35 -9.07 16.95
CA GLY A 20 -9.20 -9.67 15.91
C GLY A 20 -9.51 -8.73 14.72
N HIS A 21 -9.24 -7.43 14.83
CA HIS A 21 -9.51 -6.44 13.78
C HIS A 21 -8.30 -5.50 13.58
N CYS A 22 -7.20 -5.98 13.00
CA CYS A 22 -6.08 -5.10 12.61
C CYS A 22 -6.33 -4.48 11.24
N TRP A 23 -6.27 -3.15 11.14
CA TRP A 23 -6.34 -2.44 9.85
C TRP A 23 -5.20 -2.86 8.90
N CYS A 24 -4.06 -3.27 9.45
CA CYS A 24 -2.88 -3.68 8.70
C CYS A 24 -3.12 -4.90 7.79
N VAL A 25 -4.12 -5.74 8.08
CA VAL A 25 -4.45 -6.90 7.22
C VAL A 25 -5.13 -6.50 5.91
N SER A 26 -5.58 -5.24 5.81
CA SER A 26 -6.11 -4.69 4.56
C SER A 26 -5.01 -4.17 3.63
N PHE A 27 -3.75 -4.14 4.09
CA PHE A 27 -2.62 -3.69 3.30
C PHE A 27 -2.06 -4.88 2.48
N PRO A 28 -1.43 -4.62 1.32
CA PRO A 28 -0.85 -5.68 0.50
C PRO A 28 0.22 -6.46 1.28
N PRO A 29 0.26 -7.80 1.19
CA PRO A 29 1.23 -8.64 1.89
C PRO A 29 2.60 -8.62 1.18
N ILE A 30 3.17 -7.43 1.02
CA ILE A 30 4.41 -7.18 0.25
C ILE A 30 5.60 -6.99 1.20
N MET A 31 5.35 -6.52 2.41
CA MET A 31 6.37 -6.34 3.44
C MET A 31 6.55 -7.64 4.21
N ALA A 32 7.76 -8.19 4.19
CA ALA A 32 8.14 -9.27 5.10
C ALA A 32 8.50 -8.67 6.46
N PRO A 33 7.86 -9.10 7.56
CA PRO A 33 8.24 -8.62 8.88
C PRO A 33 9.67 -9.09 9.20
N THR A 34 10.57 -8.17 9.52
CA THR A 34 11.87 -8.48 10.10
C THR A 34 11.87 -8.12 11.58
N SER A 35 12.70 -8.80 12.37
CA SER A 35 12.85 -8.54 13.81
C SER A 35 13.39 -7.14 14.14
N GLU A 36 13.84 -6.39 13.14
CA GLU A 36 14.45 -5.07 13.27
C GLU A 36 13.50 -3.92 12.87
N GLN A 37 12.29 -4.23 12.39
CA GLN A 37 11.35 -3.21 11.92
C GLN A 37 10.40 -2.76 13.04
N ASP A 38 10.60 -1.53 13.50
CA ASP A 38 9.69 -0.85 14.44
C ASP A 38 8.33 -0.55 13.80
N CYS A 39 7.31 -0.29 14.63
CA CYS A 39 5.92 -0.18 14.17
C CYS A 39 5.65 1.11 13.37
N PHE A 40 4.99 0.99 12.20
CA PHE A 40 4.56 2.12 11.38
C PHE A 40 3.07 2.44 11.56
N CYS A 41 2.72 3.74 11.48
CA CYS A 41 1.34 4.17 11.35
C CYS A 41 0.78 3.82 9.95
N PRO A 42 -0.55 3.92 9.72
CA PRO A 42 -1.14 3.62 8.42
C PRO A 42 -0.60 4.46 7.24
N SER A 43 -0.11 5.68 7.49
CA SER A 43 0.46 6.52 6.41
C SER A 43 1.84 6.01 6.02
N CYS A 44 2.77 5.94 6.98
CA CYS A 44 4.13 5.51 6.72
C CYS A 44 4.21 4.05 6.24
N LEU A 45 3.32 3.17 6.71
CA LEU A 45 3.26 1.80 6.16
C LEU A 45 2.78 1.79 4.70
N GLY A 46 1.83 2.65 4.35
CA GLY A 46 1.34 2.78 2.98
C GLY A 46 2.42 3.30 2.04
N GLU A 47 3.15 4.33 2.47
CA GLU A 47 4.32 4.87 1.76
C GLU A 47 5.39 3.81 1.55
N ALA A 48 5.81 3.11 2.61
CA ALA A 48 6.81 2.04 2.53
C ALA A 48 6.38 0.90 1.59
N ILE A 49 5.09 0.54 1.58
CA ILE A 49 4.56 -0.45 0.62
C ILE A 49 4.62 0.07 -0.81
N ASN A 50 4.25 1.32 -1.05
CA ASN A 50 4.30 1.90 -2.40
C ASN A 50 5.74 1.93 -2.93
N GLU A 51 6.70 2.34 -2.11
CA GLU A 51 8.13 2.29 -2.46
C GLU A 51 8.57 0.84 -2.76
N LYS A 52 8.13 -0.12 -1.94
CA LYS A 52 8.47 -1.52 -2.16
C LYS A 52 7.87 -2.07 -3.45
N ILE A 53 6.64 -1.68 -3.79
CA ILE A 53 6.02 -2.02 -5.08
C ILE A 53 6.86 -1.47 -6.23
N ASP A 54 7.31 -0.22 -6.13
CA ASP A 54 8.13 0.42 -7.16
C ASP A 54 9.42 -0.38 -7.39
N SER A 55 10.15 -0.70 -6.32
CA SER A 55 11.35 -1.52 -6.41
C SER A 55 11.09 -2.91 -7.00
N LEU A 56 9.98 -3.56 -6.64
CA LEU A 56 9.64 -4.90 -7.14
C LEU A 56 9.25 -4.89 -8.62
N VAL A 57 8.55 -3.86 -9.07
CA VAL A 57 8.18 -3.68 -10.48
C VAL A 57 9.43 -3.43 -11.32
N GLU A 58 10.37 -2.63 -10.82
CA GLU A 58 11.66 -2.38 -11.48
C GLU A 58 12.54 -3.64 -11.54
N GLU A 59 12.62 -4.39 -10.45
CA GLU A 59 13.48 -5.58 -10.36
C GLU A 59 12.94 -6.79 -11.16
N LYS A 60 11.63 -7.08 -11.02
CA LYS A 60 11.02 -8.31 -11.54
C LYS A 60 10.23 -8.10 -12.84
N GLY A 61 10.04 -6.85 -13.24
CA GLY A 61 9.25 -6.47 -14.39
C GLY A 61 7.74 -6.55 -14.15
N MET A 62 7.00 -5.84 -15.00
CA MET A 62 5.55 -5.71 -14.90
C MET A 62 4.81 -7.05 -14.99
N GLU A 63 5.26 -7.97 -15.85
CA GLU A 63 4.57 -9.25 -16.07
C GLU A 63 4.58 -10.13 -14.80
N SER A 64 5.72 -10.20 -14.11
CA SER A 64 5.84 -10.93 -12.84
C SER A 64 4.93 -10.33 -11.78
N PHE A 65 4.92 -9.00 -11.69
CA PHE A 65 4.14 -8.30 -10.70
C PHE A 65 2.62 -8.42 -10.96
N GLN A 66 2.19 -8.47 -12.22
CA GLN A 66 0.79 -8.73 -12.58
C GLN A 66 0.26 -10.06 -12.01
N LYS A 67 1.05 -11.14 -12.11
CA LYS A 67 0.68 -12.45 -11.54
C LYS A 67 0.52 -12.40 -10.01
N PHE A 68 1.32 -11.58 -9.33
CA PHE A 68 1.17 -11.34 -7.89
C PHE A 68 -0.12 -10.56 -7.55
N VAL A 69 -0.53 -9.66 -8.43
CA VAL A 69 -1.68 -8.76 -8.20
C VAL A 69 -3.01 -9.40 -8.59
N GLU A 70 -3.03 -10.35 -9.52
CA GLU A 70 -4.23 -11.05 -10.01
C GLU A 70 -5.24 -11.46 -8.90
N PRO A 71 -4.81 -12.11 -7.80
CA PRO A 71 -5.72 -12.49 -6.71
C PRO A 71 -6.41 -11.31 -6.01
N HIS A 72 -5.81 -10.11 -6.10
CA HIS A 72 -6.25 -8.91 -5.41
C HIS A 72 -7.17 -8.03 -6.26
N ARG A 73 -7.38 -8.35 -7.55
CA ARG A 73 -8.23 -7.54 -8.46
C ARG A 73 -9.71 -7.55 -8.09
N SER A 74 -10.18 -8.58 -7.39
CA SER A 74 -11.57 -8.69 -6.92
C SER A 74 -11.86 -7.85 -5.68
N GLN A 75 -10.85 -7.22 -5.07
CA GLN A 75 -11.02 -6.35 -3.91
C GLN A 75 -11.69 -5.03 -4.30
N THR A 76 -12.96 -4.86 -3.91
CA THR A 76 -13.76 -3.67 -4.20
C THR A 76 -13.58 -2.54 -3.19
N LYS A 77 -13.17 -2.88 -1.96
CA LYS A 77 -12.96 -1.90 -0.89
C LYS A 77 -11.62 -1.19 -1.08
N LEU A 78 -11.68 0.12 -1.32
CA LEU A 78 -10.49 0.95 -1.43
C LEU A 78 -9.95 1.32 -0.05
N VAL A 79 -8.64 1.17 0.12
CA VAL A 79 -7.91 1.43 1.35
C VAL A 79 -7.09 2.71 1.18
N LYS A 80 -7.34 3.71 2.03
CA LYS A 80 -6.54 4.95 2.06
C LYS A 80 -5.08 4.61 2.39
N ASN A 81 -4.14 5.33 1.76
CA ASN A 81 -2.68 5.14 1.80
C ASN A 81 -2.17 3.87 1.09
N VAL A 82 -3.07 3.02 0.58
CA VAL A 82 -2.72 1.82 -0.21
C VAL A 82 -3.22 1.96 -1.64
N ASP A 83 -4.52 2.22 -1.83
CA ASP A 83 -5.16 2.37 -3.14
C ASP A 83 -5.21 3.83 -3.59
N TYR A 84 -5.27 4.76 -2.64
CA TYR A 84 -5.34 6.19 -2.92
C TYR A 84 -4.84 7.02 -1.74
N THR A 85 -4.43 8.24 -2.04
CA THR A 85 -4.28 9.34 -1.08
C THR A 85 -5.25 10.46 -1.44
N ILE A 86 -5.44 11.43 -0.54
CA ILE A 86 -6.24 12.62 -0.80
C ILE A 86 -5.30 13.81 -0.79
N THR A 87 -5.22 14.53 -1.90
CA THR A 87 -4.43 15.75 -2.06
C THR A 87 -5.37 16.84 -2.55
N GLU A 88 -5.48 17.94 -1.81
CA GLU A 88 -6.36 19.07 -2.19
C GLU A 88 -7.82 18.67 -2.44
N GLY A 89 -8.33 17.69 -1.69
CA GLY A 89 -9.69 17.17 -1.85
C GLY A 89 -9.87 16.21 -3.04
N LEU A 90 -8.83 15.97 -3.83
CA LEU A 90 -8.84 15.04 -4.95
C LEU A 90 -8.26 13.69 -4.55
N TYR A 91 -8.84 12.62 -5.09
CA TYR A 91 -8.31 11.26 -4.96
C TYR A 91 -7.14 11.07 -5.91
N VAL A 92 -5.98 10.73 -5.36
CA VAL A 92 -4.78 10.38 -6.11
C VAL A 92 -4.56 8.89 -5.98
N PHE A 93 -4.94 8.13 -7.00
CA PHE A 93 -4.79 6.67 -7.00
C PHE A 93 -3.33 6.23 -7.00
N SER A 94 -3.01 5.23 -6.19
CA SER A 94 -1.66 4.68 -6.08
C SER A 94 -1.30 3.79 -7.27
N LYS A 95 -0.02 3.44 -7.35
CA LYS A 95 0.45 2.45 -8.32
C LYS A 95 -0.21 1.08 -8.08
N TRP A 96 -0.37 0.65 -6.82
CA TRP A 96 -1.08 -0.59 -6.46
C TRP A 96 -2.49 -0.66 -7.06
N TYR A 97 -3.27 0.42 -6.92
CA TYR A 97 -4.62 0.48 -7.47
C TYR A 97 -4.62 0.37 -9.00
N LEU A 98 -3.73 1.09 -9.68
CA LEU A 98 -3.64 1.10 -11.14
C LEU A 98 -3.15 -0.24 -11.70
N ILE A 99 -2.23 -0.92 -11.01
CA ILE A 99 -1.80 -2.28 -11.36
C ILE A 99 -2.96 -3.27 -11.21
N LYS A 100 -3.77 -3.16 -10.14
CA LYS A 100 -4.99 -3.98 -9.99
C LYS A 100 -5.99 -3.78 -11.12
N ARG A 101 -6.10 -2.56 -11.65
CA ARG A 101 -6.94 -2.26 -12.83
C ARG A 101 -6.44 -2.98 -14.08
N GLY A 102 -5.12 -3.10 -14.24
CA GLY A 102 -4.51 -3.98 -15.25
C GLY A 102 -4.37 -3.39 -16.65
N GLU A 103 -4.69 -2.11 -16.86
CA GLU A 103 -4.59 -1.45 -18.17
C GLU A 103 -4.17 0.03 -18.09
N CYS A 104 -3.36 0.46 -19.06
CA CYS A 104 -2.99 1.86 -19.26
C CYS A 104 -4.10 2.60 -20.04
N CYS A 105 -4.54 3.74 -19.50
CA CYS A 105 -5.58 4.57 -20.11
C CYS A 105 -5.05 5.78 -20.91
N ASN A 106 -3.72 5.93 -21.04
CA ASN A 106 -3.05 7.02 -21.78
C ASN A 106 -3.38 8.46 -21.31
N ASN A 107 -3.83 8.63 -20.07
CA ASN A 107 -4.15 9.94 -19.48
C ASN A 107 -2.99 10.59 -18.71
N GLY A 108 -1.77 10.03 -18.78
CA GLY A 108 -0.60 10.60 -18.09
C GLY A 108 -0.73 10.64 -16.56
N CYS A 109 -1.30 9.58 -15.95
CA CYS A 109 -1.53 9.54 -14.51
C CYS A 109 -0.22 9.64 -13.72
N LYS A 110 -0.22 10.40 -12.61
CA LYS A 110 0.95 10.58 -11.73
C LYS A 110 1.62 9.27 -11.32
N ASN A 111 0.83 8.24 -10.99
CA ASN A 111 1.32 6.96 -10.49
C ASN A 111 1.19 5.84 -11.53
N CYS A 112 1.23 6.16 -12.83
CA CYS A 112 1.09 5.17 -13.89
C CYS A 112 2.17 4.07 -13.77
N PRO A 113 1.80 2.78 -13.71
CA PRO A 113 2.76 1.69 -13.68
C PRO A 113 3.32 1.32 -15.07
N TYR A 114 2.67 1.77 -16.15
CA TYR A 114 2.99 1.43 -17.54
C TYR A 114 3.58 2.61 -18.31
#